data_AF-A0A7G2CD99-F1
#
_entry.id   AF-A0A7G2CD99-F1
#
_cell.length_a   1.000
_cell.length_b   1.000
_cell.length_c   1.000
_cell.angle_alpha   90.00
_cell.angle_beta   90.00
_cell.angle_gamma   90.00
#
_symmetry.space_group_name_H-M   'P 1'
#
loop_
_entity.id
_entity.type
_entity.pdbx_description
1 polymer ?
#
loop_
_entity_poly.entity_id
_entity_poly.type
_entity_poly.pdbx_seq_one_letter_code
_entity_poly.pdbx_strand_id
1 'polypeptide(L)'
;MTPYRHWMWKQNELWRNVHEAQFEHLRKVYKRQWLESFRVNADEYIYKYNITKAAQLAQWEHEMHAQEKQRRENQQLTQGRQSLKKKHLDLLREFHERQFFYWYERASERLQYMSHINYIPQSNINEHIEKELDKYVVGSKEPYPLNFVGQIPMLEDKDGNVAEVPETLMTNYVSENPATTVKEYKPREGTDMAEEQLLRIIASSQEEELSMAAEESAALRETLDDMDTEESLLEKEAMVSLSMEQTDEDRAVNRRAYIDRGKTGSRTIRRPRFDPVTGEQQSTPAESTPIKRRKSAGDHAHELQKQMDGVATKVYATGTKGGAEKAPGIGEIAGHRGRLRDIANVPSLDTLKKVSPQAAAASGIGSEARIRTQDLLDKKYGRGKYKKKGGNDDEDL
;
A
#
# COMPACT_ATOMS: atom_id res chain seq x y z
N MET A 1 -13.85 -69.08 88.01
CA MET A 1 -12.77 -70.10 87.85
C MET A 1 -12.57 -70.79 89.19
N THR A 2 -12.13 -72.05 89.20
CA THR A 2 -11.71 -72.71 90.45
C THR A 2 -10.47 -72.01 91.04
N PRO A 3 -10.32 -71.93 92.37
CA PRO A 3 -9.19 -71.23 93.02
C PRO A 3 -7.81 -71.70 92.54
N TYR A 4 -7.66 -73.01 92.32
CA TYR A 4 -6.46 -73.60 91.75
C TYR A 4 -6.14 -73.06 90.34
N ARG A 5 -7.14 -72.93 89.46
CA ARG A 5 -6.95 -72.41 88.11
C ARG A 5 -6.57 -70.93 88.11
N HIS A 6 -7.10 -70.16 89.05
CA HIS A 6 -6.70 -68.76 89.24
C HIS A 6 -5.23 -68.65 89.70
N TRP A 7 -4.79 -69.48 90.66
CA TRP A 7 -3.41 -69.50 91.11
C TRP A 7 -2.43 -69.92 90.00
N MET A 8 -2.73 -70.98 89.26
CA MET A 8 -1.92 -71.41 88.10
C MET A 8 -1.83 -70.31 87.04
N TRP A 9 -2.94 -69.64 86.71
CA TRP A 9 -2.93 -68.52 85.78
C TRP A 9 -2.07 -67.38 86.30
N LYS A 10 -2.12 -67.07 87.60
CA LYS A 10 -1.30 -66.01 88.19
C LYS A 10 0.19 -66.32 88.11
N GLN A 11 0.61 -67.58 88.30
CA GLN A 11 2.01 -67.98 88.10
C GLN A 11 2.46 -67.81 86.65
N ASN A 12 1.63 -68.21 85.68
CA ASN A 12 1.92 -68.02 84.25
C ASN A 12 1.97 -66.53 83.85
N GLU A 13 1.10 -65.71 84.44
CA GLU A 13 1.09 -64.26 84.23
C GLU A 13 2.36 -63.62 84.81
N LEU A 14 2.82 -64.04 85.99
CA LEU A 14 4.09 -63.56 86.55
C LEU A 14 5.28 -63.93 85.66
N TRP A 15 5.31 -65.14 85.10
CA TRP A 15 6.35 -65.53 84.13
C TRP A 15 6.31 -64.66 82.87
N ARG A 16 5.12 -64.39 82.31
CA ARG A 16 4.96 -63.49 81.15
C ARG A 16 5.37 -62.05 81.48
N ASN A 17 5.02 -61.55 82.66
CA ASN A 17 5.34 -60.19 83.09
C ASN A 17 6.86 -59.94 83.17
N VAL A 18 7.66 -60.96 83.47
CA VAL A 18 9.13 -60.86 83.42
C VAL A 18 9.60 -60.55 82.00
N HIS A 19 9.07 -61.25 80.99
CA HIS A 19 9.39 -60.99 79.60
C HIS A 19 8.85 -59.63 79.11
N GLU A 20 7.63 -59.25 79.51
CA GLU A 20 7.04 -57.96 79.15
C GLU A 20 7.82 -56.78 79.75
N ALA A 21 8.31 -56.92 81.00
CA ALA A 21 9.13 -55.89 81.63
C ALA A 21 10.45 -55.66 80.87
N GLN A 22 11.11 -56.74 80.43
CA GLN A 22 12.29 -56.65 79.59
C GLN A 22 11.98 -56.02 78.22
N PHE A 23 10.86 -56.40 77.61
CA PHE A 23 10.44 -55.86 76.31
C PHE A 23 10.13 -54.36 76.38
N GLU A 24 9.40 -53.91 77.40
CA GLU A 24 9.08 -52.50 77.60
C GLU A 24 10.33 -51.68 77.97
N HIS A 25 11.26 -52.27 78.72
CA HIS A 25 12.58 -51.66 78.95
C HIS A 25 13.31 -51.43 77.62
N LEU A 26 13.43 -52.47 76.77
CA LEU A 26 14.08 -52.35 75.46
C LEU A 26 13.37 -51.35 74.55
N ARG A 27 12.04 -51.30 74.57
CA ARG A 27 11.26 -50.31 73.82
C ARG A 27 11.63 -48.88 74.22
N LYS A 28 11.75 -48.62 75.52
CA LYS A 28 12.18 -47.31 76.04
C LYS A 28 13.64 -47.02 75.70
N VAL A 29 14.52 -48.02 75.77
CA VAL A 29 15.93 -47.89 75.37
C VAL A 29 16.07 -47.53 73.90
N TYR A 30 15.39 -48.24 72.99
CA TYR A 30 15.43 -47.91 71.56
C TYR A 30 14.80 -46.56 71.26
N LYS A 31 13.70 -46.20 71.96
CA LYS A 31 13.10 -44.87 71.82
C LYS A 31 14.08 -43.76 72.19
N ARG A 32 14.80 -43.87 73.31
CA ARG A 32 15.80 -42.85 73.67
C ARG A 32 16.99 -42.85 72.71
N GLN A 33 17.49 -44.00 72.29
CA GLN A 33 18.61 -44.10 71.34
C GLN A 33 18.26 -43.42 70.01
N TRP A 34 17.04 -43.64 69.51
CA TRP A 34 16.56 -42.97 68.31
C TRP A 34 16.45 -41.45 68.49
N LEU A 35 15.93 -40.98 69.62
CA LEU A 35 15.83 -39.55 69.93
C LEU A 35 17.22 -38.91 70.09
N GLU A 36 18.17 -39.59 70.71
CA GLU A 36 19.55 -39.13 70.86
C GLU A 36 20.25 -39.05 69.49
N SER A 37 20.14 -40.09 68.66
CA SER A 37 20.70 -40.06 67.30
C SER A 37 20.04 -38.99 66.43
N PHE A 38 18.72 -38.82 66.57
CA PHE A 38 17.97 -37.80 65.83
C PHE A 38 18.44 -36.40 66.23
N ARG A 39 18.60 -36.13 67.53
CA ARG A 39 19.06 -34.82 68.00
C ARG A 39 20.44 -34.47 67.47
N VAL A 40 21.40 -35.39 67.55
CA VAL A 40 22.77 -35.15 67.06
C VAL A 40 22.76 -34.91 65.54
N ASN A 41 22.06 -35.74 64.78
CA ASN A 41 22.00 -35.59 63.32
C ASN A 41 21.22 -34.35 62.90
N ALA A 42 20.15 -33.98 63.61
CA ALA A 42 19.37 -32.78 63.34
C ALA A 42 20.20 -31.52 63.63
N ASP A 43 20.95 -31.49 64.73
CA ASP A 43 21.83 -30.37 65.06
C ASP A 43 22.96 -30.22 64.03
N GLU A 44 23.57 -31.32 63.59
CA GLU A 44 24.56 -31.29 62.50
C GLU A 44 23.94 -30.80 61.19
N TYR A 45 22.75 -31.29 60.84
CA TYR A 45 22.03 -30.83 59.66
C TYR A 45 21.72 -29.34 59.74
N ILE A 46 21.21 -28.85 60.87
CA ILE A 46 20.92 -27.44 61.09
C ILE A 46 22.19 -26.61 60.96
N TYR A 47 23.31 -27.07 61.52
CA TYR A 47 24.60 -26.40 61.38
C TYR A 47 25.03 -26.27 59.91
N LYS A 48 25.00 -27.36 59.14
CA LYS A 48 25.35 -27.35 57.71
C LYS A 48 24.37 -26.48 56.91
N TYR A 49 23.08 -26.60 57.17
CA TYR A 49 22.04 -25.82 56.52
C TYR A 49 22.19 -24.32 56.80
N ASN A 50 22.53 -23.94 58.03
CA ASN A 50 22.74 -22.54 58.39
C ASN A 50 23.95 -21.93 57.68
N ILE A 51 25.03 -22.70 57.47
CA ILE A 51 26.16 -22.24 56.65
C ILE A 51 25.71 -21.99 55.21
N THR A 52 25.00 -22.96 54.61
CA THR A 52 24.49 -22.82 53.24
C THR A 52 23.52 -21.65 53.12
N LYS A 53 22.60 -21.49 54.07
CA LYS A 53 21.66 -20.38 54.12
C LYS A 53 22.37 -19.04 54.26
N ALA A 54 23.36 -18.94 55.14
CA ALA A 54 24.13 -17.71 55.32
C ALA A 54 24.89 -17.33 54.03
N ALA A 55 25.51 -18.30 53.37
CA ALA A 55 26.15 -18.09 52.07
C ALA A 55 25.15 -17.65 50.99
N GLN A 56 23.96 -18.25 50.95
CA GLN A 56 22.89 -17.88 50.02
C GLN A 56 22.40 -16.44 50.26
N LEU A 57 22.23 -16.04 51.52
CA LEU A 57 21.82 -14.68 51.88
C LEU A 57 22.88 -13.65 51.47
N ALA A 58 24.16 -13.94 51.73
CA ALA A 58 25.26 -13.08 51.30
C ALA A 58 25.32 -12.96 49.77
N GLN A 59 25.10 -14.05 49.04
CA GLN A 59 25.01 -14.04 47.59
C GLN A 59 23.86 -13.14 47.10
N TRP A 60 22.66 -13.26 47.68
CA TRP A 60 21.53 -12.41 47.32
C TRP A 60 21.78 -10.93 47.62
N GLU A 61 22.48 -10.61 48.70
CA GLU A 61 22.90 -9.23 48.99
C GLU A 61 23.86 -8.69 47.92
N HIS A 62 24.84 -9.49 47.48
CA HIS A 62 25.73 -9.12 46.38
C HIS A 62 24.97 -8.91 45.05
N GLU A 63 24.00 -9.78 44.73
CA GLU A 63 23.15 -9.64 43.55
C GLU A 63 22.29 -8.37 43.61
N MET A 64 21.74 -8.04 44.79
CA MET A 64 21.01 -6.80 45.02
C MET A 64 21.88 -5.57 44.83
N HIS A 65 23.12 -5.57 45.33
CA HIS A 65 24.06 -4.48 45.10
C HIS A 65 24.44 -4.32 43.63
N ALA A 66 24.64 -5.43 42.91
CA ALA A 66 24.90 -5.41 41.47
C ALA A 66 23.70 -4.83 40.70
N GLN A 67 22.49 -5.23 41.06
CA GLN A 67 21.26 -4.70 40.47
C GLN A 67 21.09 -3.20 40.75
N GLU A 68 21.40 -2.74 41.96
CA GLU A 68 21.32 -1.33 42.33
C GLU A 68 22.33 -0.48 41.55
N LYS A 69 23.55 -1.00 41.33
CA LYS A 69 24.53 -0.33 40.46
C LYS A 69 23.99 -0.18 39.03
N GLN A 70 23.42 -1.25 38.45
CA GLN A 70 22.81 -1.19 37.13
C GLN A 70 21.64 -0.20 37.06
N ARG A 71 20.80 -0.12 38.11
CA ARG A 71 19.70 0.87 38.18
C ARG A 71 20.22 2.30 38.11
N ARG A 72 21.29 2.61 38.87
CA ARG A 72 21.90 3.95 38.87
C ARG A 72 22.50 4.31 37.51
N GLU A 73 23.23 3.39 36.89
CA GLU A 73 23.79 3.59 35.55
C GLU A 73 22.69 3.80 34.50
N ASN A 74 21.61 3.00 34.55
CA ASN A 74 20.45 3.17 33.67
C ASN A 74 19.74 4.51 33.88
N GLN A 75 19.64 4.98 35.13
CA GLN A 75 19.07 6.28 35.44
C GLN A 75 19.93 7.42 34.87
N GLN A 76 21.25 7.35 35.02
CA GLN A 76 22.18 8.33 34.44
C GLN A 76 22.09 8.36 32.91
N LEU A 77 22.02 7.19 32.27
CA LEU A 77 21.87 7.08 30.82
C LEU A 77 20.52 7.68 30.36
N THR A 78 19.44 7.43 31.11
CA THR A 78 18.13 7.99 30.81
C THR A 78 18.11 9.51 30.95
N GLN A 79 18.72 10.05 32.00
CA GLN A 79 18.89 11.49 32.18
C GLN A 79 19.72 12.11 31.05
N GLY A 80 20.79 11.43 30.62
CA GLY A 80 21.59 11.82 29.45
C GLY A 80 20.79 11.85 28.15
N ARG A 81 19.90 10.87 27.94
CA ARG A 81 18.99 10.87 26.78
C ARG A 81 17.97 12.01 26.84
N GLN A 82 17.44 12.32 28.02
CA GLN A 82 16.50 13.43 28.18
C GLN A 82 17.17 14.79 27.96
N SER A 83 18.40 14.98 28.44
CA SER A 83 19.15 16.22 28.17
C SER A 83 19.49 16.36 26.69
N LEU A 84 19.87 15.26 26.02
CA LEU A 84 20.09 15.25 24.57
C LEU A 84 18.80 15.58 23.80
N LYS A 85 17.66 15.02 24.22
CA LYS A 85 16.35 15.35 23.65
C LYS A 85 16.05 16.86 23.75
N LYS A 86 16.36 17.50 24.89
CA LYS A 86 16.20 18.96 25.05
C LYS A 86 17.05 19.72 24.03
N LYS A 87 18.31 19.36 23.86
CA LYS A 87 19.18 19.96 22.82
C LYS A 87 18.61 19.79 21.41
N HIS A 88 18.05 18.63 21.10
CA HIS A 88 17.40 18.41 19.79
C HIS A 88 16.14 19.27 19.61
N LEU A 89 15.38 19.54 20.68
CA LEU A 89 14.25 20.45 20.63
C LEU A 89 14.70 21.90 20.38
N ASP A 90 15.80 22.33 20.99
CA ASP A 90 16.37 23.65 20.72
C ASP A 90 16.85 23.78 19.27
N LEU A 91 17.50 22.75 18.71
CA LEU A 91 17.89 22.71 17.31
C LEU A 91 16.68 22.74 16.37
N LEU A 92 15.59 22.03 16.72
CA LEU A 92 14.35 22.07 15.94
C LEU A 92 13.70 23.44 15.99
N ARG A 93 13.76 24.13 17.13
CA ARG A 93 13.27 25.51 17.24
C ARG A 93 14.06 26.43 16.31
N GLU A 94 15.39 26.40 16.36
CA GLU A 94 16.24 27.19 15.45
C GLU A 94 15.98 26.86 13.98
N PHE A 95 15.76 25.57 13.66
CA PHE A 95 15.40 25.16 12.31
C PHE A 95 14.07 25.80 11.86
N HIS A 96 13.04 25.77 12.71
CA HIS A 96 11.76 26.41 12.40
C HIS A 96 11.86 27.92 12.34
N GLU A 97 12.70 28.56 13.15
CA GLU A 97 12.98 30.00 13.05
C GLU A 97 13.59 30.35 11.68
N ARG A 98 14.53 29.53 11.18
CA ARG A 98 15.07 29.70 9.82
C ARG A 98 13.99 29.52 8.75
N GLN A 99 13.14 28.52 8.88
CA GLN A 99 11.99 28.33 7.97
C GLN A 99 11.01 29.49 8.03
N PHE A 100 10.80 30.07 9.22
CA PHE A 100 10.00 31.26 9.39
C PHE A 100 10.59 32.45 8.64
N PHE A 101 11.91 32.65 8.66
CA PHE A 101 12.55 33.68 7.84
C PHE A 101 12.35 33.44 6.34
N TYR A 102 12.52 32.21 5.85
CA TYR A 102 12.22 31.91 4.43
C TYR A 102 10.76 32.19 4.07
N TRP A 103 9.83 31.82 4.94
CA TRP A 103 8.42 32.13 4.76
C TRP A 103 8.18 33.65 4.77
N TYR A 104 8.81 34.38 5.69
CA TYR A 104 8.71 35.83 5.80
C TYR A 104 9.21 36.52 4.54
N GLU A 105 10.38 36.15 4.01
CA GLU A 105 10.92 36.70 2.77
C GLU A 105 9.96 36.49 1.59
N ARG A 106 9.40 35.28 1.47
CA ARG A 106 8.45 34.98 0.40
C ARG A 106 7.08 35.65 0.61
N ALA A 107 6.61 35.71 1.84
CA ALA A 107 5.33 36.33 2.18
C ALA A 107 5.40 37.85 1.98
N SER A 108 6.51 38.48 2.38
CA SER A 108 6.72 39.91 2.17
C SER A 108 6.75 40.24 0.68
N GLU A 109 7.45 39.46 -0.15
CA GLU A 109 7.42 39.59 -1.63
C GLU A 109 5.99 39.53 -2.18
N ARG A 110 5.16 38.59 -1.70
CA ARG A 110 3.75 38.49 -2.13
C ARG A 110 2.89 39.66 -1.66
N LEU A 111 3.15 40.17 -0.45
CA LEU A 111 2.49 41.36 0.04
C LEU A 111 2.88 42.62 -0.73
N GLN A 112 4.11 42.70 -1.27
CA GLN A 112 4.48 43.78 -2.20
C GLN A 112 3.59 43.76 -3.44
N TYR A 113 3.36 42.60 -4.05
CA TYR A 113 2.42 42.50 -5.19
C TYR A 113 0.98 42.85 -4.80
N MET A 114 0.54 42.42 -3.62
CA MET A 114 -0.79 42.73 -3.11
C MET A 114 -1.00 44.25 -2.91
N SER A 115 0.06 45.00 -2.62
CA SER A 115 0.00 46.46 -2.47
C SER A 115 -0.37 47.20 -3.77
N HIS A 116 -0.13 46.59 -4.93
CA HIS A 116 -0.48 47.16 -6.23
C HIS A 116 -1.92 46.90 -6.65
N ILE A 117 -2.68 46.11 -5.88
CA ILE A 117 -4.11 45.91 -6.14
C ILE A 117 -4.84 47.20 -5.79
N ASN A 118 -5.44 47.84 -6.80
CA ASN A 118 -6.24 49.05 -6.63
C ASN A 118 -7.59 48.70 -5.99
N TYR A 119 -7.69 48.83 -4.68
CA TYR A 119 -8.95 48.68 -3.97
C TYR A 119 -9.86 49.88 -4.24
N ILE A 120 -11.14 49.61 -4.52
CA ILE A 120 -12.14 50.65 -4.74
C ILE A 120 -12.73 51.04 -3.38
N PRO A 121 -12.53 52.29 -2.90
CA PRO A 121 -13.13 52.73 -1.66
C PRO A 121 -14.63 53.01 -1.86
N GLN A 122 -15.41 52.90 -0.78
CA GLN A 122 -16.85 53.13 -0.82
C GLN A 122 -17.23 54.53 -1.33
N SER A 123 -16.35 55.53 -1.13
CA SER A 123 -16.54 56.89 -1.63
C SER A 123 -16.53 57.00 -3.15
N ASN A 124 -15.77 56.16 -3.85
CA ASN A 124 -15.55 56.25 -5.30
C ASN A 124 -16.26 55.13 -6.06
N ILE A 125 -17.16 54.40 -5.39
CA ILE A 125 -17.81 53.23 -5.99
C ILE A 125 -18.68 53.62 -7.19
N ASN A 126 -19.44 54.71 -7.08
CA ASN A 126 -20.32 55.17 -8.17
C ASN A 126 -19.49 55.66 -9.36
N GLU A 127 -18.45 56.47 -9.12
CA GLU A 127 -17.54 56.95 -10.17
C GLU A 127 -16.83 55.81 -10.89
N HIS A 128 -16.43 54.76 -10.15
CA HIS A 128 -15.82 53.58 -10.75
C HIS A 128 -16.82 52.75 -11.55
N ILE A 129 -18.05 52.58 -11.06
CA ILE A 129 -19.12 51.89 -11.79
C ILE A 129 -19.42 52.61 -13.09
N GLU A 130 -19.60 53.94 -13.06
CA GLU A 130 -19.83 54.74 -14.28
C GLU A 130 -18.68 54.61 -15.27
N LYS A 131 -17.42 54.64 -14.80
CA LYS A 131 -16.24 54.44 -15.66
C LYS A 131 -16.20 53.03 -16.30
N GLU A 132 -16.61 52.00 -15.57
CA GLU A 132 -16.63 50.62 -16.07
C GLU A 132 -17.84 50.34 -16.99
N LEU A 133 -18.97 51.02 -16.77
CA LEU A 133 -20.13 51.00 -17.66
C LEU A 133 -19.82 51.72 -18.98
N ASP A 134 -19.18 52.89 -18.91
CA ASP A 134 -18.82 53.69 -20.09
C ASP A 134 -17.68 53.06 -20.93
N LYS A 135 -17.20 51.87 -20.58
CA LYS A 135 -16.09 51.17 -21.25
C LYS A 135 -16.40 50.81 -22.70
N TYR A 136 -17.65 50.45 -22.99
CA TYR A 136 -18.09 49.98 -24.31
C TYR A 136 -19.08 50.93 -24.99
N VAL A 137 -18.87 52.24 -24.80
CA VAL A 137 -19.71 53.27 -25.41
C VAL A 137 -19.23 53.63 -26.81
N VAL A 138 -20.19 53.72 -27.73
CA VAL A 138 -19.96 54.03 -29.15
C VAL A 138 -19.30 55.40 -29.32
N GLY A 139 -18.33 55.49 -30.23
CA GLY A 139 -17.63 56.73 -30.58
C GLY A 139 -16.33 56.98 -29.81
N SER A 140 -15.79 55.98 -29.11
CA SER A 140 -14.43 56.06 -28.55
C SER A 140 -13.39 56.17 -29.66
N LYS A 141 -12.34 56.97 -29.41
CA LYS A 141 -11.18 57.10 -30.32
C LYS A 141 -10.16 55.97 -30.11
N GLU A 142 -10.20 55.30 -28.96
CA GLU A 142 -9.31 54.22 -28.57
C GLU A 142 -9.90 52.85 -28.94
N PRO A 143 -9.07 51.85 -29.25
CA PRO A 143 -9.55 50.50 -29.50
C PRO A 143 -10.19 49.91 -28.23
N TYR A 144 -11.34 49.26 -28.37
CA TYR A 144 -12.04 48.67 -27.22
C TYR A 144 -11.26 47.44 -26.69
N PRO A 145 -11.15 47.30 -25.36
CA PRO A 145 -10.56 46.10 -24.76
C PRO A 145 -11.50 44.89 -24.92
N LEU A 146 -10.93 43.69 -25.07
CA LEU A 146 -11.72 42.46 -25.04
C LEU A 146 -12.32 42.22 -23.64
N ASN A 147 -13.42 41.49 -23.59
CA ASN A 147 -13.93 40.96 -22.32
C ASN A 147 -13.03 39.83 -21.79
N PHE A 148 -13.33 39.31 -20.59
CA PHE A 148 -12.59 38.19 -19.98
C PHE A 148 -12.68 36.86 -20.77
N VAL A 149 -13.66 36.73 -21.67
CA VAL A 149 -13.84 35.58 -22.59
C VAL A 149 -13.02 35.76 -23.87
N GLY A 150 -12.42 36.93 -24.09
CA GLY A 150 -11.67 37.27 -25.31
C GLY A 150 -12.57 37.67 -26.48
N GLN A 151 -13.79 38.14 -26.22
CA GLN A 151 -14.75 38.58 -27.24
C GLN A 151 -15.00 40.10 -27.14
N ILE A 152 -15.26 40.73 -28.28
CA ILE A 152 -15.82 42.09 -28.34
C ILE A 152 -17.33 41.97 -28.06
N PRO A 153 -17.85 42.65 -27.02
CA PRO A 153 -19.29 42.68 -26.77
C PRO A 153 -20.02 43.60 -27.76
N MET A 154 -21.34 43.59 -27.70
CA MET A 154 -22.16 44.61 -28.37
C MET A 154 -21.87 45.98 -27.75
N LEU A 155 -21.73 47.01 -28.58
CA LEU A 155 -21.43 48.37 -28.13
C LEU A 155 -22.73 49.14 -27.95
N GLU A 156 -22.82 49.86 -26.84
CA GLU A 156 -24.00 50.59 -26.42
C GLU A 156 -23.84 52.10 -26.62
N ASP A 157 -24.97 52.80 -26.74
CA ASP A 157 -25.02 54.25 -26.59
C ASP A 157 -24.93 54.65 -25.10
N LYS A 158 -24.90 55.95 -24.82
CA LYS A 158 -24.78 56.47 -23.44
C LYS A 158 -25.97 56.11 -22.53
N ASP A 159 -27.09 55.69 -23.11
CA ASP A 159 -28.31 55.35 -22.40
C ASP A 159 -28.48 53.83 -22.24
N GLY A 160 -27.51 53.02 -22.72
CA GLY A 160 -27.49 51.56 -22.61
C GLY A 160 -28.25 50.82 -23.72
N ASN A 161 -28.56 51.48 -24.85
CA ASN A 161 -29.14 50.80 -26.00
C ASN A 161 -28.04 50.30 -26.93
N VAL A 162 -28.20 49.09 -27.46
CA VAL A 162 -27.26 48.52 -28.42
C VAL A 162 -27.28 49.33 -29.72
N ALA A 163 -26.14 49.91 -30.09
CA ALA A 163 -26.01 50.73 -31.30
C ALA A 163 -25.09 50.10 -32.35
N GLU A 164 -24.03 49.39 -31.93
CA GLU A 164 -23.14 48.65 -32.84
C GLU A 164 -22.95 47.19 -32.41
N VAL A 165 -23.04 46.26 -33.35
CA VAL A 165 -22.92 44.82 -33.11
C VAL A 165 -21.75 44.26 -33.91
N PRO A 166 -20.90 43.39 -33.32
CA PRO A 166 -19.81 42.74 -34.03
C PRO A 166 -20.28 41.90 -35.21
N GLU A 167 -19.48 41.85 -36.27
CA GLU A 167 -19.77 41.13 -37.52
C GLU A 167 -20.28 39.69 -37.29
N THR A 168 -19.65 38.96 -36.38
CA THR A 168 -19.98 37.55 -36.06
C THR A 168 -21.38 37.37 -35.48
N LEU A 169 -21.95 38.39 -34.85
CA LEU A 169 -23.26 38.35 -34.20
C LEU A 169 -24.34 39.09 -35.00
N MET A 170 -23.96 39.85 -36.03
CA MET A 170 -24.85 40.73 -36.78
C MET A 170 -26.00 39.97 -37.43
N THR A 171 -25.73 38.81 -38.03
CA THR A 171 -26.74 37.99 -38.72
C THR A 171 -27.84 37.51 -37.78
N ASN A 172 -27.45 36.99 -36.61
CA ASN A 172 -28.37 36.51 -35.60
C ASN A 172 -29.16 37.66 -34.98
N TYR A 173 -28.50 38.76 -34.63
CA TYR A 173 -29.14 39.92 -34.01
C TYR A 173 -30.23 40.56 -34.89
N VAL A 174 -29.96 40.73 -36.18
CA VAL A 174 -30.92 41.27 -37.14
C VAL A 174 -32.12 40.34 -37.33
N SER A 175 -31.90 39.02 -37.27
CA SER A 175 -32.98 38.04 -37.38
C SER A 175 -33.94 38.07 -36.19
N GLU A 176 -33.43 38.34 -34.98
CA GLU A 176 -34.23 38.42 -33.76
C GLU A 176 -34.94 39.78 -33.61
N ASN A 177 -34.30 40.88 -34.04
CA ASN A 177 -34.80 42.24 -33.83
C ASN A 177 -34.85 43.07 -35.14
N PRO A 178 -35.73 42.73 -36.10
CA PRO A 178 -35.76 43.33 -37.44
C PRO A 178 -36.15 44.82 -37.45
N ALA A 179 -36.73 45.33 -36.36
CA ALA A 179 -37.13 46.73 -36.23
C ALA A 179 -36.00 47.65 -35.73
N THR A 180 -34.86 47.10 -35.30
CA THR A 180 -33.76 47.88 -34.71
C THR A 180 -32.77 48.36 -35.77
N THR A 181 -32.39 49.63 -35.72
CA THR A 181 -31.39 50.23 -36.62
C THR A 181 -30.02 50.18 -35.97
N VAL A 182 -29.38 49.01 -36.00
CA VAL A 182 -28.05 48.77 -35.43
C VAL A 182 -27.00 48.72 -36.55
N LYS A 183 -25.80 49.23 -36.29
CA LYS A 183 -24.69 49.21 -37.25
C LYS A 183 -23.74 48.05 -36.96
N GLU A 184 -23.06 47.59 -38.01
CA GLU A 184 -21.97 46.63 -37.86
C GLU A 184 -20.74 47.35 -37.27
N TYR A 185 -20.19 46.82 -36.18
CA TYR A 185 -18.94 47.29 -35.62
C TYR A 185 -17.77 46.78 -36.47
N LYS A 186 -16.96 47.72 -36.98
CA LYS A 186 -15.69 47.41 -37.64
C LYS A 186 -14.53 47.89 -36.77
N PRO A 187 -13.56 47.01 -36.44
CA PRO A 187 -12.35 47.42 -35.75
C PRO A 187 -11.63 48.52 -36.54
N ARG A 188 -11.01 49.45 -35.82
CA ARG A 188 -10.20 50.49 -36.46
C ARG A 188 -8.97 49.84 -37.11
N GLU A 189 -8.81 50.03 -38.41
CA GLU A 189 -7.67 49.48 -39.16
C GLU A 189 -6.35 50.13 -38.69
N GLY A 190 -5.38 49.29 -38.34
CA GLY A 190 -3.99 49.69 -38.18
C GLY A 190 -3.33 49.94 -39.54
N THR A 191 -2.15 50.56 -39.59
CA THR A 191 -1.48 50.93 -40.84
C THR A 191 -0.76 49.77 -41.56
N ASP A 192 -0.70 48.58 -40.97
CA ASP A 192 0.15 47.47 -41.40
C ASP A 192 -0.61 46.39 -42.20
N MET A 193 -1.58 46.79 -43.03
CA MET A 193 -2.59 45.85 -43.58
C MET A 193 -2.16 45.13 -44.87
N ALA A 194 -1.17 45.63 -45.62
CA ALA A 194 -0.90 45.13 -46.98
C ALA A 194 -0.25 43.72 -47.00
N GLU A 195 0.73 43.48 -46.11
CA GLU A 195 1.37 42.16 -46.01
C GLU A 195 0.45 41.13 -45.34
N GLU A 196 -0.31 41.56 -44.32
CA GLU A 196 -1.29 40.69 -43.65
C GLU A 196 -2.43 40.25 -44.58
N GLN A 197 -2.91 41.13 -45.46
CA GLN A 197 -3.93 40.77 -46.44
C GLN A 197 -3.44 39.70 -47.42
N LEU A 198 -2.20 39.79 -47.90
CA LEU A 198 -1.60 38.75 -48.76
C LEU A 198 -1.47 37.42 -48.02
N LEU A 199 -1.04 37.43 -46.77
CA LEU A 199 -0.95 36.22 -45.93
C LEU A 199 -2.32 35.58 -45.69
N ARG A 200 -3.35 36.38 -45.44
CA ARG A 200 -4.73 35.88 -45.31
C ARG A 200 -5.23 35.22 -46.59
N ILE A 201 -4.96 35.82 -47.75
CA ILE A 201 -5.36 35.25 -49.05
C ILE A 201 -4.67 33.92 -49.32
N ILE A 202 -3.37 33.81 -49.02
CA ILE A 202 -2.61 32.56 -49.17
C ILE A 202 -3.14 31.48 -48.21
N ALA A 203 -3.47 31.87 -46.97
CA ALA A 203 -4.06 30.95 -46.00
C ALA A 203 -5.44 30.47 -46.44
N SER A 204 -6.32 31.38 -46.88
CA SER A 204 -7.66 31.02 -47.37
C SER A 204 -7.61 30.13 -48.60
N SER A 205 -6.67 30.34 -49.54
CA SER A 205 -6.57 29.47 -50.72
C SER A 205 -6.12 28.05 -50.36
N GLN A 206 -5.22 27.90 -49.38
CA GLN A 206 -4.84 26.58 -48.87
C GLN A 206 -5.98 25.90 -48.11
N GLU A 207 -6.76 26.66 -47.33
CA GLU A 207 -7.94 26.14 -46.65
C GLU A 207 -9.02 25.72 -47.65
N GLU A 208 -9.24 26.47 -48.73
CA GLU A 208 -10.18 26.10 -49.80
C GLU A 208 -9.75 24.81 -50.51
N GLU A 209 -8.45 24.65 -50.83
CA GLU A 209 -7.90 23.41 -51.43
C GLU A 209 -8.04 22.19 -50.50
N LEU A 210 -7.93 22.39 -49.19
CA LEU A 210 -8.11 21.33 -48.19
C LEU A 210 -9.57 21.08 -47.84
N SER A 211 -10.45 22.07 -48.06
CA SER A 211 -11.87 21.92 -47.84
C SER A 211 -12.44 20.97 -48.88
N MET A 212 -13.06 19.90 -48.41
CA MET A 212 -13.74 18.94 -49.28
C MET A 212 -14.99 19.59 -49.85
N ALA A 213 -14.84 20.33 -50.95
CA ALA A 213 -15.96 20.66 -51.81
C ALA A 213 -16.46 19.35 -52.41
N ALA A 214 -17.52 18.79 -51.83
CA ALA A 214 -18.23 17.66 -52.41
C ALA A 214 -18.98 18.16 -53.65
N GLU A 215 -18.25 18.36 -54.75
CA GLU A 215 -18.81 18.74 -56.05
C GLU A 215 -19.86 17.71 -56.52
N GLU A 216 -19.83 16.50 -55.97
CA GLU A 216 -20.88 15.48 -56.08
C GLU A 216 -21.33 14.97 -54.70
N SER A 217 -21.85 15.86 -53.84
CA SER A 217 -22.42 15.49 -52.53
C SER A 217 -23.47 14.37 -52.58
N ALA A 218 -24.18 14.22 -53.70
CA ALA A 218 -25.13 13.14 -53.93
C ALA A 218 -24.45 11.77 -54.15
N ALA A 219 -23.41 11.71 -54.98
CA ALA A 219 -22.68 10.46 -55.26
C ALA A 219 -21.85 10.01 -54.06
N LEU A 220 -21.22 10.96 -53.35
CA LEU A 220 -20.50 10.68 -52.11
C LEU A 220 -21.44 10.10 -51.04
N ARG A 221 -22.66 10.65 -50.92
CA ARG A 221 -23.66 10.16 -49.96
C ARG A 221 -24.11 8.74 -50.28
N GLU A 222 -24.36 8.42 -51.55
CA GLU A 222 -24.71 7.06 -51.98
C GLU A 222 -23.58 6.08 -51.65
N THR A 223 -22.31 6.43 -51.92
CA THR A 223 -21.17 5.56 -51.56
C THR A 223 -20.97 5.41 -50.06
N LEU A 224 -21.28 6.44 -49.25
CA LEU A 224 -21.22 6.37 -47.80
C LEU A 224 -22.32 5.45 -47.25
N ASP A 225 -23.54 5.60 -47.75
CA ASP A 225 -24.67 4.75 -47.36
C ASP A 225 -24.39 3.28 -47.75
N ASP A 226 -23.81 3.02 -48.92
CA ASP A 226 -23.42 1.67 -49.36
C ASP A 226 -22.34 1.05 -48.45
N MET A 227 -21.29 1.81 -48.10
CA MET A 227 -20.25 1.33 -47.16
C MET A 227 -20.82 1.00 -45.78
N ASP A 228 -21.71 1.83 -45.24
CA ASP A 228 -22.38 1.57 -43.96
C ASP A 228 -23.22 0.27 -44.02
N THR A 229 -23.86 -0.02 -45.15
CA THR A 229 -24.61 -1.28 -45.32
C THR A 229 -23.70 -2.51 -45.41
N GLU A 230 -22.57 -2.42 -46.12
CA GLU A 230 -21.58 -3.49 -46.20
C GLU A 230 -20.93 -3.78 -44.83
N GLU A 231 -20.58 -2.73 -44.08
CA GLU A 231 -20.00 -2.88 -42.74
C GLU A 231 -21.00 -3.51 -41.76
N SER A 232 -22.29 -3.14 -41.84
CA SER A 232 -23.35 -3.79 -41.06
C SER A 232 -23.51 -5.28 -41.35
N LEU A 233 -23.29 -5.69 -42.60
CA LEU A 233 -23.34 -7.11 -42.98
C LEU A 233 -22.14 -7.87 -42.42
N LEU A 234 -20.95 -7.29 -42.48
CA LEU A 234 -19.73 -7.87 -41.89
C LEU A 234 -19.82 -7.99 -40.37
N GLU A 235 -20.40 -7.00 -39.69
CA GLU A 235 -20.57 -7.04 -38.23
C GLU A 235 -21.55 -8.15 -37.79
N LYS A 236 -22.57 -8.45 -38.61
CA LYS A 236 -23.49 -9.57 -38.37
C LYS A 236 -22.85 -10.94 -38.56
N GLU A 237 -21.80 -11.05 -39.36
CA GLU A 237 -21.04 -12.29 -39.57
C GLU A 237 -19.96 -12.53 -38.51
N ALA A 238 -19.68 -11.55 -37.64
CA ALA A 238 -18.71 -11.70 -36.57
C ALA A 238 -19.19 -12.74 -35.53
N MET A 239 -18.36 -13.76 -35.30
CA MET A 239 -18.65 -14.81 -34.31
C MET A 239 -18.81 -14.21 -32.91
N VAL A 240 -20.00 -14.37 -32.33
CA VAL A 240 -20.31 -13.88 -30.99
C VAL A 240 -19.70 -14.82 -29.93
N SER A 241 -19.37 -14.29 -28.75
CA SER A 241 -18.84 -15.11 -27.65
C SER A 241 -19.80 -16.26 -27.27
N LEU A 242 -19.22 -17.43 -26.96
CA LEU A 242 -19.96 -18.66 -26.64
C LEU A 242 -20.99 -18.48 -25.50
N SER A 243 -20.77 -17.54 -24.57
CA SER A 243 -21.71 -17.26 -23.47
C SER A 243 -22.96 -16.48 -23.91
N MET A 244 -22.89 -15.74 -25.00
CA MET A 244 -24.06 -15.08 -25.62
C MET A 244 -24.81 -16.04 -26.54
N GLU A 245 -24.11 -16.98 -27.19
CA GLU A 245 -24.72 -18.02 -28.03
C GLU A 245 -25.41 -19.12 -27.19
N GLN A 246 -24.86 -19.45 -26.01
CA GLN A 246 -25.41 -20.50 -25.15
C GLN A 246 -26.72 -20.11 -24.46
N THR A 247 -27.71 -20.98 -24.62
CA THR A 247 -28.96 -20.90 -23.88
C THR A 247 -28.76 -21.21 -22.39
N ASP A 248 -29.68 -20.73 -21.55
CA ASP A 248 -29.62 -21.00 -20.11
C ASP A 248 -29.72 -22.51 -19.78
N GLU A 249 -30.35 -23.29 -20.67
CA GLU A 249 -30.43 -24.75 -20.57
C GLU A 249 -29.05 -25.39 -20.73
N ASP A 250 -28.28 -24.99 -21.74
CA ASP A 250 -26.92 -25.50 -21.97
C ASP A 250 -25.98 -25.13 -20.82
N ARG A 251 -26.09 -23.91 -20.30
CA ARG A 251 -25.35 -23.46 -19.11
C ARG A 251 -25.71 -24.31 -17.89
N ALA A 252 -26.99 -24.64 -17.71
CA ALA A 252 -27.45 -25.49 -16.61
C ALA A 252 -26.94 -26.93 -16.75
N VAL A 253 -26.95 -27.49 -17.96
CA VAL A 253 -26.40 -28.83 -18.27
C VAL A 253 -24.90 -28.86 -17.97
N ASN A 254 -24.14 -27.88 -18.46
CA ASN A 254 -22.69 -27.84 -18.28
C ASN A 254 -22.33 -27.60 -16.80
N ARG A 255 -23.09 -26.76 -16.09
CA ARG A 255 -22.95 -26.55 -14.63
C ARG A 255 -23.21 -27.84 -13.85
N ARG A 256 -24.25 -28.60 -14.22
CA ARG A 256 -24.59 -29.86 -13.54
C ARG A 256 -23.56 -30.95 -13.85
N ALA A 257 -23.12 -31.07 -15.10
CA ALA A 257 -22.01 -31.93 -15.50
C ALA A 257 -20.73 -31.60 -14.73
N TYR A 258 -20.41 -30.31 -14.54
CA TYR A 258 -19.26 -29.87 -13.76
C TYR A 258 -19.38 -30.22 -12.26
N ILE A 259 -20.56 -30.05 -11.67
CA ILE A 259 -20.83 -30.39 -10.26
C ILE A 259 -20.74 -31.90 -10.04
N ASP A 260 -21.23 -32.69 -10.99
CA ASP A 260 -21.34 -34.14 -10.86
C ASP A 260 -20.05 -34.89 -11.29
N ARG A 261 -19.07 -34.22 -11.91
CA ARG A 261 -17.81 -34.82 -12.37
C ARG A 261 -16.95 -35.49 -11.28
N GLY A 262 -17.23 -35.19 -10.01
CA GLY A 262 -16.53 -35.77 -8.85
C GLY A 262 -17.24 -36.97 -8.21
N LYS A 263 -18.44 -37.34 -8.66
CA LYS A 263 -19.28 -38.36 -8.00
C LYS A 263 -19.02 -39.80 -8.47
N THR A 264 -18.19 -40.00 -9.50
CA THR A 264 -17.76 -41.33 -9.95
C THR A 264 -16.33 -41.63 -9.50
N GLY A 265 -16.21 -42.23 -8.33
CA GLY A 265 -14.98 -42.85 -7.87
C GLY A 265 -14.58 -44.02 -8.78
N SER A 266 -13.42 -43.91 -9.43
CA SER A 266 -12.44 -44.97 -9.63
C SER A 266 -12.98 -46.42 -9.75
N ARG A 267 -13.63 -46.77 -10.85
CA ARG A 267 -13.37 -48.05 -11.54
C ARG A 267 -14.02 -48.07 -12.92
N THR A 268 -13.19 -48.40 -13.90
CA THR A 268 -13.56 -48.93 -15.22
C THR A 268 -14.23 -47.98 -16.24
N ILE A 269 -13.42 -47.67 -17.25
CA ILE A 269 -13.72 -47.85 -18.69
C ILE A 269 -14.15 -46.61 -19.50
N ARG A 270 -13.25 -46.33 -20.46
CA ARG A 270 -13.44 -45.75 -21.79
C ARG A 270 -13.96 -44.32 -21.89
N ARG A 271 -13.04 -43.46 -22.30
CA ARG A 271 -13.32 -42.36 -23.24
C ARG A 271 -14.29 -42.84 -24.31
N PRO A 272 -15.44 -42.19 -24.53
CA PRO A 272 -16.16 -42.33 -25.77
C PRO A 272 -15.25 -41.79 -26.87
N ARG A 273 -14.81 -42.69 -27.75
CA ARG A 273 -14.48 -42.33 -29.13
C ARG A 273 -15.73 -41.70 -29.70
N PHE A 274 -15.63 -40.43 -30.10
CA PHE A 274 -16.42 -39.98 -31.24
C PHE A 274 -15.77 -40.63 -32.46
N ASP A 275 -16.31 -41.77 -32.89
CA ASP A 275 -16.10 -42.23 -34.26
C ASP A 275 -16.97 -41.34 -35.17
N PRO A 276 -16.39 -40.70 -36.20
CA PRO A 276 -17.17 -40.04 -37.24
C PRO A 276 -17.60 -41.11 -38.26
N VAL A 277 -18.90 -41.15 -38.54
CA VAL A 277 -19.50 -41.87 -39.66
C VAL A 277 -20.22 -40.77 -40.46
N THR A 278 -19.93 -40.45 -41.72
CA THR A 278 -19.10 -41.09 -42.76
C THR A 278 -18.83 -40.09 -43.90
N GLY A 279 -17.66 -40.24 -44.55
CA GLY A 279 -17.34 -39.81 -45.93
C GLY A 279 -16.63 -38.44 -46.02
N GLU A 280 -15.44 -38.28 -46.61
CA GLU A 280 -14.59 -39.14 -47.45
C GLU A 280 -13.12 -38.64 -47.42
N GLN A 281 -12.20 -39.61 -47.50
CA GLN A 281 -10.89 -39.62 -48.19
C GLN A 281 -9.57 -39.01 -47.62
N GLN A 282 -8.57 -39.92 -47.58
CA GLN A 282 -7.11 -39.81 -47.82
C GLN A 282 -6.18 -39.38 -46.64
N SER A 283 -5.49 -40.33 -45.97
CA SER A 283 -4.06 -40.75 -46.10
C SER A 283 -3.04 -39.63 -45.74
N THR A 284 -2.06 -39.73 -44.83
CA THR A 284 -1.07 -40.77 -44.44
C THR A 284 -0.32 -40.30 -43.15
N PRO A 285 0.51 -41.15 -42.48
CA PRO A 285 0.92 -40.94 -41.08
C PRO A 285 2.24 -40.18 -40.91
N ALA A 286 2.40 -39.48 -39.78
CA ALA A 286 3.72 -39.07 -39.27
C ALA A 286 3.75 -39.07 -37.74
N GLU A 287 4.83 -39.62 -37.20
CA GLU A 287 5.18 -39.83 -35.81
C GLU A 287 5.19 -38.53 -34.99
N SER A 288 4.74 -38.58 -33.72
CA SER A 288 5.05 -37.51 -32.76
C SER A 288 5.48 -38.10 -31.41
N THR A 289 6.78 -37.97 -31.12
CA THR A 289 7.40 -38.16 -29.81
C THR A 289 6.95 -37.07 -28.82
N PRO A 290 6.98 -37.32 -27.49
CA PRO A 290 6.52 -36.34 -26.52
C PRO A 290 7.56 -35.22 -26.35
N ILE A 291 7.20 -33.99 -26.72
CA ILE A 291 8.03 -32.81 -26.52
C ILE A 291 8.17 -32.54 -25.01
N LYS A 292 9.39 -32.75 -24.48
CA LYS A 292 9.80 -32.23 -23.17
C LYS A 292 9.77 -30.70 -23.22
N ARG A 293 8.82 -30.07 -22.53
CA ARG A 293 8.77 -28.62 -22.35
C ARG A 293 10.06 -28.17 -21.64
N ARG A 294 10.92 -27.42 -22.35
CA ARG A 294 12.07 -26.75 -21.74
C ARG A 294 11.52 -25.73 -20.74
N LYS A 295 11.89 -25.86 -19.46
CA LYS A 295 11.59 -24.86 -18.42
C LYS A 295 12.23 -23.54 -18.87
N SER A 296 11.41 -22.52 -19.08
CA SER A 296 11.91 -21.19 -19.45
C SER A 296 12.45 -20.48 -18.21
N ALA A 297 13.27 -19.44 -18.39
CA ALA A 297 13.77 -18.62 -17.29
C ALA A 297 12.63 -17.99 -16.44
N GLY A 298 11.43 -17.85 -17.03
CA GLY A 298 10.22 -17.43 -16.32
C GLY A 298 9.70 -18.47 -15.33
N ASP A 299 9.85 -19.78 -15.63
CA ASP A 299 9.44 -20.85 -14.72
C ASP A 299 10.33 -20.88 -13.46
N HIS A 300 11.63 -20.56 -13.60
CA HIS A 300 12.55 -20.46 -12.46
C HIS A 300 12.24 -19.24 -11.57
N ALA A 301 11.88 -18.09 -12.17
CA ALA A 301 11.46 -16.91 -11.42
C ALA A 301 10.15 -17.16 -10.64
N HIS A 302 9.20 -17.85 -11.27
CA HIS A 302 7.92 -18.20 -10.65
C HIS A 302 8.08 -19.24 -9.53
N GLU A 303 9.02 -20.17 -9.67
CA GLU A 303 9.35 -21.17 -8.64
C GLU A 303 10.08 -20.52 -7.44
N LEU A 304 10.97 -19.55 -7.70
CA LEU A 304 11.63 -18.76 -6.65
C LEU A 304 10.63 -17.86 -5.90
N GLN A 305 9.67 -17.27 -6.62
CA GLN A 305 8.61 -16.47 -6.02
C GLN A 305 7.68 -17.33 -5.16
N LYS A 306 7.32 -18.54 -5.63
CA LYS A 306 6.53 -19.50 -4.85
C LYS A 306 7.26 -19.97 -3.58
N GLN A 307 8.59 -20.08 -3.62
CA GLN A 307 9.40 -20.37 -2.43
C GLN A 307 9.45 -19.18 -1.47
N MET A 308 9.57 -17.95 -1.97
CA MET A 308 9.55 -16.72 -1.15
C MET A 308 8.19 -16.50 -0.49
N ASP A 309 7.09 -16.72 -1.22
CA ASP A 309 5.72 -16.65 -0.70
C ASP A 309 5.44 -17.75 0.33
N GLY A 310 6.02 -18.94 0.13
CA GLY A 310 5.98 -20.06 1.08
C GLY A 310 6.76 -19.79 2.37
N VAL A 311 7.83 -19.00 2.31
CA VAL A 311 8.60 -18.57 3.49
C VAL A 311 7.87 -17.44 4.22
N ALA A 312 7.32 -16.47 3.49
CA ALA A 312 6.52 -15.39 4.06
C ALA A 312 5.31 -15.93 4.84
N THR A 313 4.55 -16.85 4.25
CA THR A 313 3.40 -17.49 4.91
C THR A 313 3.80 -18.27 6.17
N LYS A 314 4.96 -18.94 6.19
CA LYS A 314 5.47 -19.61 7.40
C LYS A 314 5.87 -18.61 8.49
N VAL A 315 6.48 -17.48 8.14
CA VAL A 315 6.86 -16.41 9.08
C VAL A 315 5.61 -15.74 9.67
N TYR A 316 4.59 -15.45 8.86
CA TYR A 316 3.29 -14.93 9.33
C TYR A 316 2.52 -15.93 10.21
N ALA A 317 2.56 -17.22 9.90
CA ALA A 317 1.93 -18.27 10.70
C ALA A 317 2.61 -18.47 12.07
N THR A 318 3.92 -18.23 12.17
CA THR A 318 4.63 -18.25 13.47
C THR A 318 4.44 -16.97 14.27
N GLY A 319 4.15 -15.82 13.63
CA GLY A 319 3.91 -14.54 14.29
C GLY A 319 2.51 -14.37 14.91
N THR A 320 1.56 -15.26 14.59
CA THR A 320 0.16 -15.19 15.06
C THR A 320 -0.17 -16.14 16.21
N LYS A 321 0.83 -16.86 16.77
CA LYS A 321 0.68 -17.73 17.95
C LYS A 321 1.04 -17.04 19.28
N GLY A 322 0.77 -15.74 19.42
CA GLY A 322 0.95 -14.99 20.65
C GLY A 322 -0.28 -14.17 21.00
N GLY A 323 -1.00 -14.57 22.06
CA GLY A 323 -1.94 -13.71 22.80
C GLY A 323 -3.39 -13.71 22.29
N ALA A 324 -4.20 -14.66 22.78
CA ALA A 324 -5.65 -14.51 22.78
C ALA A 324 -6.04 -13.52 23.89
N GLU A 325 -6.12 -12.22 23.57
CA GLU A 325 -6.72 -11.22 24.46
C GLU A 325 -8.19 -10.96 24.09
N LYS A 326 -9.03 -10.91 25.13
CA LYS A 326 -10.49 -10.86 25.08
C LYS A 326 -11.01 -9.68 24.25
N ALA A 327 -12.05 -9.93 23.46
CA ALA A 327 -12.82 -8.88 22.79
C ALA A 327 -13.48 -7.94 23.84
N PRO A 328 -13.45 -6.62 23.65
CA PRO A 328 -14.09 -5.68 24.57
C PRO A 328 -15.61 -5.73 24.43
N GLY A 329 -16.31 -5.58 25.56
CA GLY A 329 -17.77 -5.53 25.64
C GLY A 329 -18.35 -4.21 25.11
N ILE A 330 -19.62 -4.26 24.72
CA ILE A 330 -20.38 -3.13 24.17
C ILE A 330 -20.39 -1.98 25.19
N GLY A 331 -19.76 -0.84 24.85
CA GLY A 331 -19.83 0.42 25.61
C GLY A 331 -18.51 1.11 25.95
N GLU A 332 -17.34 0.50 25.70
CA GLU A 332 -16.05 1.14 26.00
C GLU A 332 -15.39 1.77 24.76
N ILE A 333 -14.92 3.02 24.91
CA ILE A 333 -14.20 3.77 23.87
C ILE A 333 -12.79 3.17 23.75
N ALA A 334 -12.55 2.48 22.64
CA ALA A 334 -11.23 1.93 22.29
C ALA A 334 -10.20 3.06 22.14
N GLY A 335 -9.22 3.11 23.04
CA GLY A 335 -8.05 3.98 22.92
C GLY A 335 -7.29 3.71 21.62
N HIS A 336 -7.03 4.79 20.87
CA HIS A 336 -6.23 4.91 19.65
C HIS A 336 -5.50 3.66 19.15
N ARG A 337 -6.07 3.01 18.12
CA ARG A 337 -5.31 2.20 17.18
C ARG A 337 -4.59 3.11 16.18
N GLY A 338 -3.27 3.22 16.34
CA GLY A 338 -2.38 3.81 15.36
C GLY A 338 -2.42 3.09 14.00
N ARG A 339 -1.90 3.75 12.97
CA ARG A 339 -1.87 3.25 11.58
C ARG A 339 -1.31 1.83 11.50
N LEU A 340 -1.86 1.03 10.58
CA LEU A 340 -1.43 -0.31 10.17
C LEU A 340 0.08 -0.48 9.86
N ARG A 341 0.88 0.60 9.84
CA ARG A 341 2.34 0.54 9.69
C ARG A 341 3.10 0.31 11.02
N ASP A 342 2.44 0.48 12.16
CA ASP A 342 3.11 0.40 13.47
C ASP A 342 3.09 -1.02 14.08
N ILE A 343 2.42 -1.99 13.43
CA ILE A 343 2.40 -3.42 13.81
C ILE A 343 3.20 -4.25 12.79
N ALA A 344 4.33 -3.73 12.32
CA ALA A 344 5.31 -4.55 11.60
C ALA A 344 6.28 -5.12 12.63
N ASN A 345 5.99 -6.32 13.15
CA ASN A 345 6.90 -7.05 14.03
C ASN A 345 8.08 -7.55 13.18
N VAL A 346 9.16 -6.74 13.11
CA VAL A 346 10.38 -7.11 12.38
C VAL A 346 11.06 -8.26 13.13
N PRO A 347 11.26 -9.44 12.51
CA PRO A 347 11.90 -10.56 13.19
C PRO A 347 13.32 -10.20 13.63
N SER A 348 13.71 -10.60 14.85
CA SER A 348 15.06 -10.37 15.35
C SER A 348 16.09 -11.12 14.51
N LEU A 349 17.29 -10.54 14.38
CA LEU A 349 18.37 -11.01 13.50
C LEU A 349 18.78 -12.47 13.78
N ASP A 350 18.56 -12.96 15.00
CA ASP A 350 18.81 -14.35 15.40
C ASP A 350 17.80 -15.35 14.84
N THR A 351 16.57 -14.92 14.54
CA THR A 351 15.55 -15.76 13.89
C THR A 351 15.78 -15.87 12.39
N LEU A 352 16.26 -14.81 11.74
CA LEU A 352 16.61 -14.79 10.31
C LEU A 352 17.83 -15.67 9.99
N LYS A 353 18.84 -15.67 10.86
CA LYS A 353 20.04 -16.53 10.73
C LYS A 353 19.73 -18.03 10.76
N LYS A 354 18.65 -18.45 11.44
CA LYS A 354 18.26 -19.86 11.56
C LYS A 354 17.48 -20.38 10.34
N VAL A 355 16.78 -19.52 9.61
CA VAL A 355 15.87 -19.92 8.52
C VAL A 355 16.52 -19.80 7.13
N SER A 356 17.42 -18.83 6.91
CA SER A 356 18.21 -18.77 5.67
C SER A 356 19.44 -17.85 5.81
N PRO A 357 20.68 -18.32 5.55
CA PRO A 357 21.88 -17.49 5.63
C PRO A 357 21.91 -16.32 4.62
N GLN A 358 21.26 -16.49 3.46
CA GLN A 358 21.21 -15.47 2.40
C GLN A 358 20.32 -14.26 2.77
N ALA A 359 19.23 -14.45 3.50
CA ALA A 359 18.39 -13.34 3.96
C ALA A 359 19.06 -12.55 5.11
N ALA A 360 19.90 -13.19 5.91
CA ALA A 360 20.68 -12.52 6.95
C ALA A 360 21.73 -11.56 6.37
N ALA A 361 22.30 -11.88 5.19
CA ALA A 361 23.23 -11.00 4.48
C ALA A 361 22.56 -9.74 3.91
N ALA A 362 21.28 -9.81 3.54
CA ALA A 362 20.51 -8.67 3.02
C ALA A 362 19.94 -7.75 4.12
N SER A 363 19.91 -8.21 5.38
CA SER A 363 19.34 -7.48 6.53
C SER A 363 20.34 -6.59 7.27
N GLY A 364 21.53 -6.34 6.71
CA GLY A 364 22.50 -5.40 7.27
C GLY A 364 21.95 -3.97 7.30
N ILE A 365 21.39 -3.56 8.44
CA ILE A 365 21.04 -2.17 8.73
C ILE A 365 22.36 -1.47 9.10
N GLY A 366 23.07 -1.06 8.06
CA GLY A 366 24.30 -0.29 8.12
C GLY A 366 24.61 0.16 6.71
N SER A 367 24.39 1.45 6.44
CA SER A 367 24.97 2.25 5.35
C SER A 367 25.85 1.45 4.36
N GLU A 368 25.28 0.98 3.23
CA GLU A 368 25.95 0.82 1.90
C GLU A 368 25.20 -0.09 0.89
N ALA A 369 24.11 -0.77 1.24
CA ALA A 369 23.46 -1.72 0.32
C ALA A 369 22.03 -1.34 -0.14
N ARG A 370 21.75 -0.07 -0.41
CA ARG A 370 20.57 0.29 -1.22
C ARG A 370 21.00 0.41 -2.68
N ILE A 371 20.87 -0.68 -3.43
CA ILE A 371 20.92 -0.63 -4.89
C ILE A 371 19.74 0.25 -5.32
N ARG A 372 20.01 1.53 -5.56
CA ARG A 372 19.05 2.46 -6.14
C ARG A 372 18.85 2.04 -7.58
N THR A 373 17.60 2.06 -8.05
CA THR A 373 17.23 1.81 -9.46
C THR A 373 18.06 2.66 -10.44
N GLN A 374 18.56 3.81 -9.99
CA GLN A 374 19.54 4.66 -10.69
C GLN A 374 20.85 3.93 -11.03
N ASP A 375 21.44 3.14 -10.13
CA ASP A 375 22.72 2.45 -10.36
C ASP A 375 22.60 1.30 -11.39
N LEU A 376 21.44 0.65 -11.44
CA LEU A 376 21.15 -0.36 -12.46
C LEU A 376 20.98 0.27 -13.85
N LEU A 377 20.38 1.46 -13.92
CA LEU A 377 20.26 2.23 -15.16
C LEU A 377 21.62 2.75 -15.62
N ASP A 378 22.42 3.32 -14.71
CA ASP A 378 23.74 3.86 -15.02
C ASP A 378 24.73 2.79 -15.47
N LYS A 379 24.63 1.57 -14.92
CA LYS A 379 25.42 0.40 -15.37
C LYS A 379 24.98 -0.14 -16.73
N LYS A 380 23.69 -0.08 -17.06
CA LYS A 380 23.14 -0.55 -18.34
C LYS A 380 23.45 0.42 -19.50
N TYR A 381 23.49 1.72 -19.21
CA TYR A 381 23.71 2.77 -20.20
C TYR A 381 25.11 3.42 -20.14
N GLY A 382 26.00 2.91 -19.28
CA GLY A 382 27.41 3.31 -19.24
C GLY A 382 27.67 4.74 -18.76
N ARG A 383 26.77 5.33 -17.97
CA ARG A 383 26.98 6.66 -17.36
C ARG A 383 27.64 6.52 -15.99
N GLY A 384 28.79 7.16 -15.78
CA GLY A 384 29.55 7.14 -14.51
C GLY A 384 30.87 6.35 -14.58
N LYS A 385 31.68 6.39 -13.51
CA LYS A 385 33.04 5.80 -13.42
C LYS A 385 33.06 4.26 -13.33
N TYR A 386 32.20 3.58 -14.09
CA TYR A 386 32.22 2.13 -14.22
C TYR A 386 33.25 1.75 -15.30
N LYS A 387 34.48 1.43 -14.88
CA LYS A 387 35.51 0.93 -15.80
C LYS A 387 35.02 -0.39 -16.43
N LYS A 388 34.89 -0.41 -17.77
CA LYS A 388 34.79 -1.66 -18.55
C LYS A 388 36.04 -2.50 -18.23
N LYS A 389 35.84 -3.65 -17.60
CA LYS A 389 36.86 -4.70 -17.52
C LYS A 389 36.90 -5.34 -18.90
N GLY A 390 38.02 -5.17 -19.61
CA GLY A 390 38.23 -5.71 -20.95
C GLY A 390 38.08 -7.23 -20.96
N GLY A 391 37.35 -7.72 -21.96
CA GLY A 391 37.45 -9.09 -22.44
C GLY A 391 38.38 -9.08 -23.65
N ASN A 392 39.39 -9.95 -23.62
CA ASN A 392 40.12 -10.36 -24.80
C ASN A 392 39.40 -11.59 -25.38
N ASP A 393 39.28 -11.58 -26.70
CA ASP A 393 39.29 -12.70 -27.65
C ASP A 393 38.13 -13.73 -27.52
N ASP A 394 37.43 -14.14 -28.58
CA ASP A 394 37.79 -14.24 -29.99
C ASP A 394 36.53 -14.55 -30.84
N GLU A 395 36.71 -14.46 -32.17
CA GLU A 395 35.96 -15.13 -33.26
C GLU A 395 34.65 -14.53 -33.84
N ASP A 396 34.84 -13.99 -35.06
CA ASP A 396 34.17 -14.38 -36.31
C ASP A 396 32.63 -14.26 -36.43
N LEU A 397 32.18 -13.12 -36.95
CA LEU A 397 31.46 -12.92 -38.24
C LEU A 397 30.74 -11.56 -38.30
#